data_AF-A0A963T636-F1
#
_entry.id   AF-A0A963T636-F1
#
_cell.length_a   1.000
_cell.length_b   1.000
_cell.length_c   1.000
_cell.angle_alpha   90.00
_cell.angle_beta   90.00
_cell.angle_gamma   90.00
#
_symmetry.space_group_name_H-M   'P 1'
#
loop_
_entity.id
_entity.type
_entity.pdbx_description
1 polymer ?
#
loop_
_entity_poly.entity_id
_entity_poly.type
_entity_poly.pdbx_seq_one_letter_code
_entity_poly.pdbx_strand_id
1 'polypeptide(L)'
;MYDVTAGKTWLNMTDAERSASARNDRNLVWIGNQANNNVSAVLDREIILNATGVSPITPGPASFGGQVTQAPGRGVSGPLSAPNDGGGASLLDGCEPYSGPTALAGQFALVNRGSCTFAIKAQNAQAAGAVGVIIANNAAGTLSPGGAAADVTIPVFGVTMAEGAALRAAIAAGPVVADISASARTRAGTTVGYPRLYAPTVFAQGSSVSHWDVSMSPSVLMEPSITPELTSSVKNPEDLTRGLLRDIGW
;
A
#
# COMPACT_ATOMS: atom_id res chain seq x y z
N MET A 1 23.69 -3.22 -2.76
CA MET A 1 22.79 -2.47 -1.86
C MET A 1 23.26 -1.04 -1.72
N TYR A 2 22.31 -0.11 -1.65
CA TYR A 2 22.54 1.33 -1.50
C TYR A 2 21.50 1.92 -0.55
N ASP A 3 21.94 2.81 0.33
CA ASP A 3 21.03 3.54 1.22
C ASP A 3 20.84 4.95 0.67
N VAL A 4 19.59 5.27 0.32
CA VAL A 4 19.23 6.54 -0.31
C VAL A 4 19.39 7.72 0.66
N THR A 5 19.16 7.52 1.96
CA THR A 5 19.31 8.55 2.98
C THR A 5 20.78 8.87 3.22
N ALA A 6 21.61 7.84 3.35
CA ALA A 6 23.05 8.02 3.59
C ALA A 6 23.83 8.41 2.34
N GLY A 7 23.27 8.18 1.15
CA GLY A 7 23.95 8.44 -0.12
C GLY A 7 25.14 7.51 -0.38
N LYS A 8 25.12 6.28 0.17
CA LYS A 8 26.27 5.36 0.15
C LYS A 8 25.87 3.94 -0.21
N THR A 9 26.78 3.25 -0.91
CA THR A 9 26.72 1.79 -1.04
C THR A 9 27.18 1.15 0.26
N TRP A 10 26.65 -0.03 0.59
CA TRP A 10 27.10 -0.78 1.77
C TRP A 10 28.60 -1.11 1.76
N LEU A 11 29.23 -1.20 0.58
CA LEU A 11 30.67 -1.40 0.45
C LEU A 11 31.47 -0.20 0.97
N ASN A 12 30.92 1.00 0.88
CA ASN A 12 31.54 2.26 1.30
C ASN A 12 31.06 2.75 2.68
N MET A 13 30.32 1.91 3.41
CA MET A 13 29.82 2.20 4.75
C MET A 13 30.70 1.58 5.83
N THR A 14 30.81 2.27 6.96
CA THR A 14 31.25 1.72 8.24
C THR A 14 30.21 0.74 8.81
N ASP A 15 30.59 -0.06 9.80
CA ASP A 15 29.65 -1.00 10.44
C ASP A 15 28.50 -0.30 11.16
N ALA A 16 28.74 0.88 11.74
CA ALA A 16 27.70 1.70 12.34
C ALA A 16 26.69 2.18 11.29
N GLU A 17 27.16 2.62 10.12
CA GLU A 17 26.30 3.05 9.01
C GLU A 17 25.50 1.87 8.43
N ARG A 18 26.11 0.69 8.27
CA ARG A 18 25.38 -0.51 7.83
C ARG A 18 24.31 -0.92 8.85
N SER A 19 24.62 -0.86 10.15
CA SER A 19 23.65 -1.14 11.21
C SER A 19 22.46 -0.18 11.16
N ALA A 20 22.70 1.11 10.93
CA ALA A 20 21.63 2.10 10.76
C ALA A 20 20.81 1.82 9.48
N SER A 21 21.50 1.56 8.37
CA SER A 21 20.88 1.28 7.07
C SER A 21 19.99 0.02 7.08
N ALA A 22 20.38 -1.01 7.82
CA ALA A 22 19.60 -2.25 7.98
C ALA A 22 18.24 -2.05 8.68
N ARG A 23 17.99 -0.87 9.26
CA ARG A 23 16.72 -0.45 9.89
C ARG A 23 16.13 0.79 9.21
N ASN A 24 16.57 1.10 7.99
CA ASN A 24 16.16 2.29 7.26
C ASN A 24 15.08 1.96 6.22
N ASP A 25 13.87 1.74 6.73
CA ASP A 25 12.70 1.36 5.94
C ASP A 25 12.50 2.30 4.75
N ARG A 26 12.13 1.71 3.60
CA ARG A 26 11.95 2.37 2.30
C ARG A 26 13.19 3.04 1.68
N ASN A 27 14.32 3.13 2.38
CA ASN A 27 15.52 3.82 1.88
C ASN A 27 16.66 2.88 1.51
N LEU A 28 16.63 1.63 1.98
CA LEU A 28 17.57 0.60 1.54
C LEU A 28 17.08 -0.04 0.23
N VAL A 29 17.88 0.07 -0.83
CA VAL A 29 17.54 -0.44 -2.17
C VAL A 29 18.61 -1.36 -2.74
N TRP A 30 18.19 -2.24 -3.65
CA TRP A 30 19.10 -3.05 -4.46
C TRP A 30 19.50 -2.30 -5.74
N ILE A 31 20.80 -2.25 -6.04
CA ILE A 31 21.35 -1.51 -7.19
C ILE A 31 22.01 -2.43 -8.23
N GLY A 32 21.81 -3.74 -8.12
CA GLY A 32 22.34 -4.70 -9.11
C GLY A 32 21.61 -4.60 -10.45
N ASN A 33 22.38 -4.67 -11.54
CA ASN A 33 21.89 -4.39 -12.88
C ASN A 33 20.80 -5.38 -13.34
N GLN A 34 20.97 -6.67 -13.02
CA GLN A 34 20.09 -7.72 -13.50
C GLN A 34 18.70 -7.61 -12.86
N ALA A 35 18.59 -7.39 -11.55
CA ALA A 35 17.27 -7.16 -10.92
C ALA A 35 16.63 -5.86 -11.44
N ASN A 36 17.41 -4.78 -11.52
CA ASN A 36 16.91 -3.46 -11.88
C ASN A 36 16.32 -3.39 -13.30
N ASN A 37 16.95 -4.07 -14.27
CA ASN A 37 16.47 -4.10 -15.64
C ASN A 37 15.10 -4.79 -15.81
N ASN A 38 14.63 -5.51 -14.79
CA ASN A 38 13.36 -6.24 -14.82
C ASN A 38 12.25 -5.56 -14.00
N VAL A 39 12.57 -4.54 -13.20
CA VAL A 39 11.61 -3.82 -12.35
C VAL A 39 10.37 -3.36 -13.12
N SER A 40 10.53 -2.75 -14.29
CA SER A 40 9.38 -2.21 -15.04
C SER A 40 8.48 -3.27 -15.66
N ALA A 41 9.00 -4.48 -15.84
CA ALA A 41 8.32 -5.62 -16.45
C ALA A 41 7.69 -6.54 -15.40
N VAL A 42 8.30 -6.64 -14.21
CA VAL A 42 7.81 -7.45 -13.09
C VAL A 42 6.85 -6.67 -12.22
N LEU A 43 7.24 -5.46 -11.79
CA LEU A 43 6.50 -4.72 -10.79
C LEU A 43 5.43 -3.84 -11.42
N ASP A 44 4.29 -3.86 -10.74
CA ASP A 44 3.16 -3.01 -10.94
C ASP A 44 3.49 -1.55 -10.58
N ARG A 45 2.69 -0.63 -11.13
CA ARG A 45 2.78 0.77 -10.75
C ARG A 45 2.32 0.94 -9.31
N GLU A 46 2.99 1.84 -8.60
CA GLU A 46 2.60 2.19 -7.23
C GLU A 46 1.22 2.86 -7.27
N ILE A 47 0.29 2.40 -6.45
CA ILE A 47 -1.01 3.06 -6.28
C ILE A 47 -0.81 4.26 -5.35
N ILE A 48 -1.31 5.42 -5.78
CA ILE A 48 -1.24 6.67 -5.02
C ILE A 48 -2.65 7.17 -4.76
N LEU A 49 -2.93 7.54 -3.52
CA LEU A 49 -4.08 8.31 -3.10
C LEU A 49 -3.69 9.79 -3.03
N ASN A 50 -4.27 10.59 -3.91
CA ASN A 50 -4.23 12.04 -3.83
C ASN A 50 -5.54 12.54 -3.22
N ALA A 51 -5.45 13.41 -2.21
CA ALA A 51 -6.61 14.04 -1.61
C ALA A 51 -6.38 15.54 -1.48
N THR A 52 -7.39 16.35 -1.78
CA THR A 52 -7.31 17.82 -1.67
C THR A 52 -6.81 18.24 -0.28
N GLY A 53 -5.72 19.00 -0.23
CA GLY A 53 -5.16 19.51 1.04
C GLY A 53 -4.35 18.49 1.86
N VAL A 54 -4.07 17.30 1.32
CA VAL A 54 -3.29 16.25 1.98
C VAL A 54 -2.13 15.83 1.09
N SER A 55 -0.95 15.59 1.69
CA SER A 55 0.20 15.04 0.96
C SER A 55 -0.16 13.69 0.32
N PRO A 56 0.40 13.34 -0.85
CA PRO A 56 0.14 12.05 -1.48
C PRO A 56 0.43 10.87 -0.55
N ILE A 57 -0.47 9.90 -0.54
CA ILE A 57 -0.40 8.70 0.29
C ILE A 57 -0.15 7.49 -0.60
N THR A 58 0.72 6.58 -0.17
CA THR A 58 0.81 5.23 -0.75
C THR A 58 -0.04 4.29 0.11
N PRO A 59 -1.33 4.05 -0.24
CA PRO A 59 -2.19 3.17 0.55
C PRO A 59 -1.79 1.69 0.40
N GLY A 60 -2.09 0.90 1.42
CA GLY A 60 -2.01 -0.56 1.33
C GLY A 60 -3.26 -1.13 0.64
N PRO A 61 -3.13 -1.88 -0.46
CA PRO A 61 -4.29 -2.48 -1.12
C PRO A 61 -4.91 -3.57 -0.24
N ALA A 62 -6.22 -3.76 -0.36
CA ALA A 62 -6.89 -4.91 0.23
C ALA A 62 -6.67 -6.18 -0.61
N SER A 63 -6.75 -7.36 0.02
CA SER A 63 -6.72 -8.67 -0.67
C SER A 63 -8.05 -9.03 -1.36
N PHE A 64 -9.02 -8.14 -1.33
CA PHE A 64 -10.36 -8.28 -1.88
C PHE A 64 -10.86 -6.93 -2.41
N GLY A 65 -12.00 -6.93 -3.10
CA GLY A 65 -12.55 -5.71 -3.67
C GLY A 65 -12.12 -5.48 -5.12
N GLY A 66 -12.59 -4.37 -5.68
CA GLY A 66 -12.21 -3.94 -7.02
C GLY A 66 -10.75 -3.51 -7.10
N GLN A 67 -10.09 -3.82 -8.21
CA GLN A 67 -8.73 -3.35 -8.46
C GLN A 67 -8.72 -2.00 -9.19
N VAL A 68 -7.76 -1.16 -8.84
CA VAL A 68 -7.45 0.06 -9.60
C VAL A 68 -6.63 -0.34 -10.82
N THR A 69 -6.92 0.25 -11.98
CA THR A 69 -6.19 -0.09 -13.21
C THR A 69 -4.75 0.42 -13.17
N GLN A 70 -3.85 -0.37 -13.76
CA GLN A 70 -2.43 -0.07 -13.92
C GLN A 70 -2.14 0.94 -15.03
N ALA A 71 -3.17 1.51 -15.66
CA ALA A 71 -3.03 2.62 -16.59
C ALA A 71 -2.92 3.95 -15.82
N PRO A 72 -1.79 4.69 -15.92
CA PRO A 72 -1.62 5.97 -15.22
C PRO A 72 -2.73 6.97 -15.53
N GLY A 73 -3.17 7.68 -14.50
CA GLY A 73 -4.21 8.71 -14.62
C GLY A 73 -5.62 8.16 -14.94
N ARG A 74 -5.81 6.84 -14.98
CA ARG A 74 -7.12 6.20 -15.11
C ARG A 74 -7.61 5.66 -13.77
N GLY A 75 -7.59 6.52 -12.75
CA GLY A 75 -8.01 6.15 -11.39
C GLY A 75 -9.52 6.10 -11.18
N VAL A 76 -9.89 5.85 -9.93
CA VAL A 76 -11.22 6.14 -9.40
C VAL A 76 -11.13 7.46 -8.64
N SER A 77 -11.98 8.42 -8.98
CA SER A 77 -12.05 9.72 -8.31
C SER A 77 -13.47 10.02 -7.86
N GLY A 78 -13.59 10.70 -6.73
CA GLY A 78 -14.85 11.12 -6.16
C GLY A 78 -14.67 11.94 -4.88
N PRO A 79 -15.74 12.56 -4.37
CA PRO A 79 -15.67 13.21 -3.07
C PRO A 79 -15.26 12.22 -1.98
N LEU A 80 -14.44 12.68 -1.04
CA LEU A 80 -14.07 11.92 0.14
C LEU A 80 -14.89 12.41 1.32
N SER A 81 -15.58 11.49 1.99
CA SER A 81 -16.31 11.78 3.22
C SER A 81 -15.90 10.83 4.35
N ALA A 82 -16.14 11.27 5.59
CA ALA A 82 -15.98 10.48 6.80
C ALA A 82 -17.38 10.20 7.37
N PRO A 83 -18.15 9.27 6.76
CA PRO A 83 -19.57 9.15 7.03
C PRO A 83 -19.85 8.56 8.41
N ASN A 84 -20.97 8.99 8.99
CA ASN A 84 -21.51 8.41 10.21
C ASN A 84 -22.37 7.18 9.84
N ASP A 85 -22.07 6.02 10.42
CA ASP A 85 -22.79 4.76 10.19
C ASP A 85 -23.99 4.55 11.13
N GLY A 86 -24.21 5.46 12.07
CA GLY A 86 -25.42 5.54 12.86
C GLY A 86 -25.37 4.84 14.22
N GLY A 87 -24.24 4.27 14.64
CA GLY A 87 -24.18 3.66 15.98
C GLY A 87 -22.90 2.92 16.35
N GLY A 88 -23.07 1.87 17.16
CA GLY A 88 -21.99 0.97 17.53
C GLY A 88 -20.96 1.52 18.52
N ALA A 89 -19.80 0.88 18.55
CA ALA A 89 -18.66 1.29 19.38
C ALA A 89 -17.97 2.55 18.84
N SER A 90 -18.14 2.87 17.55
CA SER A 90 -17.60 4.05 16.91
C SER A 90 -18.46 4.44 15.71
N LEU A 91 -18.94 5.67 15.69
CA LEU A 91 -19.76 6.21 14.60
C LEU A 91 -19.04 6.33 13.24
N LEU A 92 -17.76 5.98 13.16
CA LEU A 92 -16.91 6.24 11.99
C LEU A 92 -16.17 4.97 11.56
N ASP A 93 -16.59 3.79 12.02
CA ASP A 93 -15.91 2.54 11.69
C ASP A 93 -16.61 1.77 10.55
N GLY A 94 -17.81 2.15 10.13
CA GLY A 94 -18.53 1.59 8.99
C GLY A 94 -19.10 0.20 9.27
N CYS A 95 -19.32 -0.13 10.54
CA CYS A 95 -19.79 -1.46 10.93
C CYS A 95 -21.31 -1.60 10.82
N GLU A 96 -22.03 -0.51 10.96
CA GLU A 96 -23.46 -0.44 10.75
C GLU A 96 -23.83 -0.07 9.30
N PRO A 97 -24.99 -0.52 8.81
CA PRO A 97 -25.51 -0.07 7.52
C PRO A 97 -25.79 1.44 7.53
N TYR A 98 -25.34 2.15 6.49
CA TYR A 98 -25.65 3.57 6.32
C TYR A 98 -27.15 3.79 6.04
N SER A 99 -27.62 5.02 6.27
CA SER A 99 -29.04 5.41 6.28
C SER A 99 -29.82 5.24 4.96
N GLY A 100 -29.20 4.70 3.90
CA GLY A 100 -29.86 4.40 2.64
C GLY A 100 -28.90 3.95 1.53
N PRO A 101 -29.43 3.41 0.42
CA PRO A 101 -28.64 2.83 -0.66
C PRO A 101 -27.85 3.86 -1.48
N THR A 102 -28.12 5.14 -1.29
CA THR A 102 -27.43 6.25 -1.96
C THR A 102 -26.70 7.18 -0.99
N ALA A 103 -26.60 6.80 0.28
CA ALA A 103 -25.99 7.65 1.32
C ALA A 103 -24.54 8.05 0.98
N LEU A 104 -23.83 7.22 0.22
CA LEU A 104 -22.45 7.43 -0.22
C LEU A 104 -22.31 7.42 -1.75
N ALA A 105 -23.42 7.63 -2.50
CA ALA A 105 -23.43 7.56 -3.95
C ALA A 105 -22.30 8.39 -4.58
N GLY A 106 -21.37 7.71 -5.28
CA GLY A 106 -20.26 8.37 -5.98
C GLY A 106 -19.08 8.80 -5.09
N GLN A 107 -19.09 8.49 -3.79
CA GLN A 107 -18.11 8.97 -2.82
C GLN A 107 -17.15 7.87 -2.34
N PHE A 108 -15.97 8.28 -1.91
CA PHE A 108 -15.10 7.44 -1.09
C PHE A 108 -15.49 7.56 0.38
N ALA A 109 -15.56 6.41 1.08
CA ALA A 109 -15.82 6.35 2.51
C ALA A 109 -14.51 6.21 3.29
N LEU A 110 -14.20 7.19 4.15
CA LEU A 110 -13.11 7.09 5.13
C LEU A 110 -13.62 6.55 6.46
N VAL A 111 -13.25 5.31 6.77
CA VAL A 111 -13.67 4.60 7.98
C VAL A 111 -12.48 4.23 8.87
N ASN A 112 -12.71 4.03 10.16
CA ASN A 112 -11.72 3.54 11.09
C ASN A 112 -11.66 2.01 11.08
N ARG A 113 -10.44 1.47 11.21
CA ARG A 113 -10.25 0.10 11.68
C ARG A 113 -10.82 -0.01 13.09
N GLY A 114 -11.64 -1.04 13.33
CA GLY A 114 -12.44 -1.11 14.55
C GLY A 114 -13.09 -2.46 14.74
N SER A 115 -14.34 -2.43 15.18
CA SER A 115 -15.04 -3.56 15.81
C SER A 115 -15.45 -4.70 14.86
N CYS A 116 -15.70 -4.38 13.59
CA CYS A 116 -16.06 -5.35 12.54
C CYS A 116 -14.91 -5.59 11.53
N THR A 117 -15.09 -6.61 10.70
CA THR A 117 -14.13 -6.99 9.64
C THR A 117 -14.05 -5.94 8.54
N PHE A 118 -12.93 -5.91 7.80
CA PHE A 118 -12.78 -5.03 6.64
C PHE A 118 -13.83 -5.30 5.55
N ALA A 119 -14.23 -6.57 5.38
CA ALA A 119 -15.27 -6.98 4.46
C ALA A 119 -16.61 -6.30 4.78
N ILE A 120 -17.05 -6.32 6.05
CA ILE A 120 -18.31 -5.69 6.47
C ILE A 120 -18.29 -4.18 6.16
N LYS A 121 -17.17 -3.50 6.47
CA LYS A 121 -17.01 -2.07 6.18
C LYS A 121 -17.18 -1.77 4.69
N ALA A 122 -16.56 -2.59 3.85
CA ALA A 122 -16.62 -2.45 2.39
C ALA A 122 -18.01 -2.78 1.84
N GLN A 123 -18.67 -3.84 2.33
CA GLN A 123 -20.02 -4.23 1.95
C GLN A 123 -21.04 -3.14 2.30
N ASN A 124 -20.97 -2.58 3.52
CA ASN A 124 -21.85 -1.49 3.95
C ASN A 124 -21.66 -0.24 3.08
N ALA A 125 -20.41 0.15 2.82
CA ALA A 125 -20.12 1.31 1.97
C ALA A 125 -20.59 1.09 0.52
N GLN A 126 -20.35 -0.11 -0.03
CA GLN A 126 -20.82 -0.49 -1.37
C GLN A 126 -22.34 -0.48 -1.46
N ALA A 127 -23.04 -1.04 -0.46
CA ALA A 127 -24.50 -1.04 -0.41
C ALA A 127 -25.09 0.37 -0.35
N ALA A 128 -24.33 1.33 0.18
CA ALA A 128 -24.67 2.75 0.21
C ALA A 128 -24.24 3.54 -1.05
N GLY A 129 -23.67 2.88 -2.06
CA GLY A 129 -23.29 3.46 -3.36
C GLY A 129 -21.90 4.09 -3.41
N ALA A 130 -21.02 3.81 -2.43
CA ALA A 130 -19.65 4.28 -2.45
C ALA A 130 -18.88 3.78 -3.68
N VAL A 131 -17.90 4.56 -4.14
CA VAL A 131 -16.98 4.15 -5.23
C VAL A 131 -15.67 3.58 -4.70
N GLY A 132 -15.47 3.57 -3.39
CA GLY A 132 -14.33 2.95 -2.73
C GLY A 132 -14.30 3.21 -1.23
N VAL A 133 -13.44 2.47 -0.53
CA VAL A 133 -13.26 2.59 0.92
C VAL A 133 -11.80 2.81 1.27
N ILE A 134 -11.54 3.77 2.16
CA ILE A 134 -10.25 4.02 2.77
C ILE A 134 -10.37 3.72 4.27
N ILE A 135 -9.54 2.81 4.77
CA ILE A 135 -9.58 2.33 6.15
C ILE A 135 -8.37 2.90 6.90
N ALA A 136 -8.63 3.82 7.82
CA ALA A 136 -7.61 4.35 8.72
C ALA A 136 -7.22 3.31 9.78
N ASN A 137 -5.94 2.93 9.80
CA ASN A 137 -5.42 1.98 10.80
C ASN A 137 -5.51 2.57 12.21
N ASN A 138 -5.55 1.70 13.22
CA ASN A 138 -5.53 2.05 14.65
C ASN A 138 -4.21 1.63 15.34
N ALA A 139 -3.22 1.24 14.54
CA ALA A 139 -1.88 0.87 14.96
C ALA A 139 -0.83 1.59 14.09
N ALA A 140 0.43 1.51 14.51
CA ALA A 140 1.54 2.01 13.70
C ALA A 140 1.67 1.21 12.39
N GLY A 141 2.13 1.88 11.34
CA GLY A 141 2.34 1.29 10.02
C GLY A 141 1.12 1.34 9.11
N THR A 142 1.39 1.16 7.82
CA THR A 142 0.38 1.10 6.76
C THR A 142 -0.41 -0.20 6.89
N LEU A 143 -1.72 -0.13 6.66
CA LEU A 143 -2.62 -1.28 6.70
C LEU A 143 -2.85 -1.81 5.29
N SER A 144 -2.70 -3.12 5.09
CA SER A 144 -3.23 -3.84 3.92
C SER A 144 -4.43 -4.68 4.38
N PRO A 145 -5.68 -4.27 4.09
CA PRO A 145 -6.86 -4.98 4.57
C PRO A 145 -6.94 -6.42 4.03
N GLY A 146 -6.79 -7.41 4.92
CA GLY A 146 -6.88 -8.83 4.57
C GLY A 146 -8.30 -9.39 4.64
N GLY A 147 -8.51 -10.55 4.03
CA GLY A 147 -9.76 -11.32 4.09
C GLY A 147 -10.28 -11.70 2.69
N ALA A 148 -11.50 -12.23 2.65
CA ALA A 148 -12.19 -12.58 1.41
C ALA A 148 -13.61 -12.01 1.43
N ALA A 149 -13.97 -11.30 0.36
CA ALA A 149 -15.31 -10.75 0.12
C ALA A 149 -15.53 -10.63 -1.39
N ALA A 150 -15.99 -11.72 -2.01
CA ALA A 150 -16.11 -11.81 -3.47
C ALA A 150 -17.22 -10.93 -4.07
N ASP A 151 -18.16 -10.48 -3.22
CA ASP A 151 -19.26 -9.57 -3.56
C ASP A 151 -18.85 -8.09 -3.50
N VAL A 152 -17.70 -7.77 -2.92
CA VAL A 152 -17.14 -6.41 -2.93
C VAL A 152 -16.44 -6.18 -4.26
N THR A 153 -16.93 -5.20 -5.01
CA THR A 153 -16.45 -4.81 -6.34
C THR A 153 -15.83 -3.41 -6.36
N ILE A 154 -16.02 -2.64 -5.30
CA ILE A 154 -15.37 -1.34 -5.12
C ILE A 154 -13.95 -1.51 -4.56
N PRO A 155 -12.99 -0.64 -4.92
CA PRO A 155 -11.66 -0.69 -4.35
C PRO A 155 -11.64 -0.39 -2.85
N VAL A 156 -10.78 -1.13 -2.14
CA VAL A 156 -10.58 -1.01 -0.70
C VAL A 156 -9.10 -0.84 -0.39
N PHE A 157 -8.79 0.17 0.42
CA PHE A 157 -7.43 0.56 0.75
C PHE A 157 -7.29 0.82 2.24
N GLY A 158 -6.13 0.51 2.80
CA GLY A 158 -5.75 0.91 4.15
C GLY A 158 -4.72 2.03 4.14
N VAL A 159 -4.79 2.91 5.13
CA VAL A 159 -3.82 3.99 5.36
C VAL A 159 -3.35 3.95 6.82
N THR A 160 -2.23 4.59 7.12
CA THR A 160 -1.76 4.73 8.51
C THR A 160 -2.76 5.52 9.35
N MET A 161 -2.66 5.39 10.68
CA MET A 161 -3.44 6.20 11.62
C MET A 161 -3.23 7.71 11.39
N ALA A 162 -1.99 8.13 11.13
CA ALA A 162 -1.65 9.54 10.91
C ALA A 162 -2.22 10.09 9.60
N GLU A 163 -2.16 9.32 8.52
CA GLU A 163 -2.76 9.68 7.23
C GLU A 163 -4.29 9.74 7.33
N GLY A 164 -4.91 8.78 8.04
CA GLY A 164 -6.34 8.83 8.32
C GLY A 164 -6.76 10.09 9.09
N ALA A 165 -5.98 10.50 10.09
CA ALA A 165 -6.22 11.74 10.82
C ALA A 165 -6.06 12.99 9.93
N ALA A 166 -5.05 13.01 9.04
CA ALA A 166 -4.85 14.10 8.08
C ALA A 166 -6.01 14.23 7.09
N LEU A 167 -6.49 13.10 6.55
CA LEU A 167 -7.67 13.08 5.68
C LEU A 167 -8.93 13.60 6.41
N ARG A 168 -9.15 13.20 7.67
CA ARG A 168 -10.26 13.71 8.47
C ARG A 168 -10.16 15.22 8.73
N ALA A 169 -8.96 15.72 9.02
CA ALA A 169 -8.72 17.14 9.19
C ALA A 169 -9.03 17.94 7.91
N ALA A 170 -8.64 17.41 6.75
CA ALA A 170 -8.96 18.02 5.46
C ALA A 170 -10.47 18.05 5.18
N ILE A 171 -11.18 16.94 5.45
CA ILE A 171 -12.65 16.87 5.33
C ILE A 171 -13.34 17.89 6.24
N ALA A 172 -12.84 18.07 7.47
CA ALA A 172 -13.39 19.05 8.41
C ALA A 172 -13.13 20.51 7.96
N ALA A 173 -12.06 20.75 7.20
CA ALA A 173 -11.72 22.07 6.66
C ALA A 173 -12.52 22.44 5.40
N GLY A 174 -13.08 21.45 4.68
CA GLY A 174 -13.91 21.68 3.51
C GLY A 174 -14.04 20.46 2.60
N PRO A 175 -14.68 20.61 1.43
CA PRO A 175 -14.83 19.52 0.47
C PRO A 175 -13.48 18.97 0.01
N VAL A 176 -13.31 17.65 0.12
CA VAL A 176 -12.12 16.93 -0.34
C VAL A 176 -12.50 16.03 -1.51
N VAL A 177 -11.68 16.02 -2.55
CA VAL A 177 -11.76 15.03 -3.63
C VAL A 177 -10.61 14.06 -3.46
N ALA A 178 -10.91 12.77 -3.47
CA ALA A 178 -9.93 11.71 -3.57
C ALA A 178 -9.77 11.27 -5.03
N ASP A 179 -8.54 11.00 -5.42
CA ASP A 179 -8.17 10.27 -6.64
C ASP A 179 -7.23 9.14 -6.24
N ILE A 180 -7.61 7.91 -6.59
CA ILE A 180 -6.75 6.75 -6.42
C ILE A 180 -6.39 6.21 -7.80
N SER A 181 -5.12 6.32 -8.14
CA SER A 181 -4.62 5.97 -9.47
C SER A 181 -3.21 5.36 -9.42
N ALA A 182 -2.88 4.59 -10.46
CA ALA A 182 -1.53 4.11 -10.68
C ALA A 182 -0.58 5.26 -11.01
N SER A 183 0.57 5.30 -10.33
CA SER A 183 1.61 6.31 -10.51
C SER A 183 2.20 6.28 -11.92
N ALA A 184 2.32 7.44 -12.53
CA ALA A 184 3.02 7.59 -13.81
C ALA A 184 4.53 7.34 -13.68
N ARG A 185 5.10 7.51 -12.48
CA ARG A 185 6.55 7.61 -12.26
C ARG A 185 7.14 6.47 -11.43
N THR A 186 6.38 5.92 -10.50
CA THR A 186 6.88 4.98 -9.49
C THR A 186 6.31 3.58 -9.69
N ARG A 187 7.12 2.58 -9.35
CA ARG A 187 6.73 1.18 -9.25
C ARG A 187 6.54 0.80 -7.79
N ALA A 188 5.61 -0.10 -7.51
CA ALA A 188 5.37 -0.64 -6.18
C ALA A 188 6.68 -1.20 -5.61
N GLY A 189 6.97 -0.96 -4.33
CA GLY A 189 8.22 -1.41 -3.70
C GLY A 189 9.51 -0.82 -4.28
N THR A 190 9.47 0.37 -4.90
CA THR A 190 10.69 1.05 -5.40
C THR A 190 10.95 2.40 -4.75
N THR A 191 12.23 2.75 -4.61
CA THR A 191 12.69 4.10 -4.22
C THR A 191 13.73 4.55 -5.22
N VAL A 192 13.58 5.78 -5.74
CA VAL A 192 14.42 6.34 -6.82
C VAL A 192 14.62 5.38 -8.01
N GLY A 193 13.59 4.58 -8.32
CA GLY A 193 13.58 3.61 -9.42
C GLY A 193 14.20 2.24 -9.11
N TYR A 194 14.79 2.07 -7.93
CA TYR A 194 15.40 0.81 -7.50
C TYR A 194 14.47 0.02 -6.56
N PRO A 195 14.44 -1.32 -6.65
CA PRO A 195 13.63 -2.16 -5.78
C PRO A 195 14.16 -2.08 -4.35
N ARG A 196 13.23 -1.86 -3.41
CA ARG A 196 13.49 -1.75 -1.97
C ARG A 196 13.81 -3.12 -1.38
N LEU A 197 14.68 -3.12 -0.39
CA LEU A 197 14.94 -4.27 0.46
C LEU A 197 14.20 -4.09 1.78
N TYR A 198 13.78 -5.20 2.37
CA TYR A 198 13.06 -5.21 3.63
C TYR A 198 13.98 -4.77 4.79
N ALA A 199 13.80 -3.56 5.29
CA ALA A 199 14.65 -2.96 6.33
C ALA A 199 13.79 -2.31 7.44
N PRO A 200 12.97 -3.08 8.16
CA PRO A 200 12.00 -2.52 9.11
C PRO A 200 12.68 -1.72 10.23
N THR A 201 12.05 -0.61 10.62
CA THR A 201 12.53 0.27 11.71
C THR A 201 12.35 -0.32 13.10
N VAL A 202 11.45 -1.29 13.23
CA VAL A 202 11.14 -2.02 14.46
C VAL A 202 11.34 -3.52 14.27
N PHE A 203 11.44 -4.26 15.37
CA PHE A 203 11.53 -5.72 15.30
C PHE A 203 10.32 -6.30 14.56
N ALA A 204 10.59 -7.07 13.51
CA ALA A 204 9.60 -7.80 12.73
C ALA A 204 10.14 -9.19 12.41
N GLN A 205 9.24 -10.16 12.20
CA GLN A 205 9.63 -11.50 11.78
C GLN A 205 10.11 -11.53 10.33
N GLY A 206 10.86 -12.58 9.97
CA GLY A 206 11.52 -12.70 8.67
C GLY A 206 12.95 -12.14 8.68
N SER A 207 13.69 -12.32 7.59
CA SER A 207 15.06 -11.77 7.52
C SER A 207 15.05 -10.39 6.89
N SER A 208 15.63 -9.40 7.57
CA SER A 208 15.88 -8.08 7.01
C SER A 208 17.04 -8.12 6.02
N VAL A 209 17.09 -7.14 5.10
CA VAL A 209 18.17 -6.85 4.15
C VAL A 209 18.32 -7.87 3.01
N SER A 210 18.18 -9.17 3.30
CA SER A 210 18.26 -10.24 2.31
C SER A 210 16.96 -10.49 1.55
N HIS A 211 15.87 -9.85 1.95
CA HIS A 211 14.56 -9.97 1.32
C HIS A 211 14.11 -8.67 0.68
N TRP A 212 13.23 -8.79 -0.31
CA TRP A 212 12.50 -7.71 -0.93
C TRP A 212 11.48 -7.10 0.03
N ASP A 213 11.24 -5.81 -0.15
CA ASP A 213 10.26 -5.09 0.64
C ASP A 213 8.82 -5.57 0.39
N VAL A 214 8.03 -5.63 1.46
CA VAL A 214 6.64 -6.12 1.43
C VAL A 214 5.65 -5.17 0.71
N SER A 215 6.11 -4.01 0.25
CA SER A 215 5.30 -3.11 -0.59
C SER A 215 5.43 -3.40 -2.09
N MET A 216 6.13 -4.46 -2.49
CA MET A 216 6.14 -4.90 -3.88
C MET A 216 4.77 -5.42 -4.31
N SER A 217 4.42 -5.14 -5.55
CA SER A 217 3.21 -5.63 -6.19
C SER A 217 3.57 -5.94 -7.65
N PRO A 218 3.18 -7.11 -8.18
CA PRO A 218 2.80 -8.31 -7.41
C PRO A 218 3.91 -8.69 -6.41
N SER A 219 3.57 -9.52 -5.42
CA SER A 219 4.56 -10.03 -4.47
C SER A 219 5.61 -10.90 -5.16
N VAL A 220 6.83 -10.91 -4.63
CA VAL A 220 7.99 -11.63 -5.19
C VAL A 220 8.57 -12.67 -4.21
N LEU A 221 9.13 -13.76 -4.73
CA LEU A 221 9.49 -14.98 -3.98
C LEU A 221 10.44 -14.76 -2.79
N MET A 222 11.29 -13.72 -2.85
CA MET A 222 12.22 -13.35 -1.78
C MET A 222 11.68 -12.23 -0.89
N GLU A 223 10.37 -12.15 -0.66
CA GLU A 223 9.79 -11.39 0.46
C GLU A 223 9.98 -12.11 1.80
N PRO A 224 9.98 -11.40 2.95
CA PRO A 224 10.27 -11.98 4.27
C PRO A 224 9.25 -13.03 4.74
N SER A 225 8.13 -13.21 4.04
CA SER A 225 7.08 -14.17 4.34
C SER A 225 6.36 -14.59 3.06
N ILE A 226 5.86 -15.83 3.03
CA ILE A 226 5.12 -16.35 1.88
C ILE A 226 3.78 -15.62 1.73
N THR A 227 3.44 -15.21 0.50
CA THR A 227 2.14 -14.62 0.18
C THR A 227 1.34 -15.51 -0.79
N PRO A 228 0.00 -15.46 -0.77
CA PRO A 228 -0.84 -16.27 -1.67
C PRO A 228 -0.65 -15.95 -3.16
N GLU A 229 -0.14 -14.77 -3.49
CA GLU A 229 0.07 -14.30 -4.86
C GLU A 229 1.35 -14.88 -5.49
N LEU A 230 2.24 -15.48 -4.68
CA LEU A 230 3.50 -16.02 -5.16
C LEU A 230 3.27 -17.18 -6.14
N THR A 231 3.99 -17.09 -7.27
CA THR A 231 4.05 -18.18 -8.24
C THR A 231 5.30 -19.03 -8.02
N SER A 232 5.33 -20.24 -8.58
CA SER A 232 6.53 -21.09 -8.56
C SER A 232 7.59 -20.66 -9.58
N SER A 233 7.31 -19.67 -10.42
CA SER A 233 8.26 -19.20 -11.42
C SER A 233 9.11 -18.06 -10.87
N VAL A 234 10.42 -18.22 -11.02
CA VAL A 234 11.42 -17.20 -10.71
C VAL A 234 11.94 -16.49 -11.96
N LYS A 235 11.32 -16.73 -13.12
CA LYS A 235 11.82 -16.20 -14.40
C LYS A 235 11.29 -14.79 -14.59
N ASN A 236 12.11 -13.92 -15.16
CA ASN A 236 11.60 -12.66 -15.69
C ASN A 236 10.59 -12.94 -16.81
N PRO A 237 9.46 -12.21 -16.89
CA PRO A 237 9.09 -11.03 -16.08
C PRO A 237 8.25 -11.36 -14.84
N GLU A 238 8.22 -12.60 -14.35
CA GLU A 238 7.33 -13.03 -13.27
C GLU A 238 7.91 -12.75 -11.87
N ASP A 239 9.24 -12.58 -11.73
CA ASP A 239 9.89 -12.36 -10.44
C ASP A 239 11.26 -11.66 -10.57
N LEU A 240 11.70 -10.94 -9.52
CA LEU A 240 13.01 -10.26 -9.47
C LEU A 240 14.17 -11.14 -8.97
N THR A 241 13.87 -12.30 -8.37
CA THR A 241 14.81 -13.19 -7.68
C THR A 241 15.89 -13.72 -8.62
N ARG A 242 15.56 -14.10 -9.86
CA ARG A 242 16.59 -14.52 -10.82
C ARG A 242 17.57 -13.39 -11.16
N GLY A 243 17.08 -12.15 -11.23
CA GLY A 243 17.95 -10.98 -11.40
C GLY A 243 18.88 -10.81 -10.21
N LEU A 244 18.33 -10.86 -8.99
CA LEU A 244 19.09 -10.78 -7.76
C LEU A 244 20.18 -11.85 -7.66
N LEU A 245 19.84 -13.11 -7.92
CA LEU A 245 20.79 -14.23 -7.89
C LEU A 245 21.96 -14.02 -8.87
N ARG A 246 21.65 -13.56 -10.10
CA ARG A 246 22.70 -13.23 -11.08
C ARG A 246 23.57 -12.06 -10.65
N ASP A 247 23.00 -11.04 -10.02
CA ASP A 247 23.75 -9.90 -9.50
C ASP A 247 24.75 -10.31 -8.41
N ILE A 248 24.50 -11.40 -7.68
CA ILE A 248 25.40 -11.95 -6.64
C ILE A 248 26.24 -13.14 -7.12
N GLY A 249 26.23 -13.44 -8.42
CA GLY A 249 27.13 -14.43 -9.04
C GLY A 249 26.64 -15.88 -9.03
N TRP A 250 25.33 -16.11 -8.86
CA TRP A 250 24.69 -17.41 -9.01
C TRP A 250 24.19 -17.66 -10.45
#